data_AF-A0A4Q3SGG8-F1
#
_entry.id   AF-A0A4Q3SGG8-F1
#
_cell.length_a   1.000
_cell.length_b   1.000
_cell.length_c   1.000
_cell.angle_alpha   90.00
_cell.angle_beta   90.00
_cell.angle_gamma   90.00
#
_symmetry.space_group_name_H-M   'P 1'
#
loop_
_entity.id
_entity.type
_entity.pdbx_description
1 polymer ?
#
loop_
_entity_poly.entity_id
_entity_poly.type
_entity_poly.pdbx_seq_one_letter_code
_entity_poly.pdbx_strand_id
1 'polypeptide(L)'
;MKRIFFLLLILVQVGFSSSAEAQKYKFRYYPEANLYYDIKSRQFIYNDNGTWVRGVAVPSSVVRLGEPVILSSNIRDIYYDNHLHRDAYQSGTYDPYWPKSAASLGIPQGYLPSTGECRLWFPDRPYDQQPEIGDCGAIGNNVPAGAWVLERRNRNKLIIEKYSRTKDGMVKEVRHYNLN
;
A
#
# COMPACT_ATOMS: atom_id res chain seq x y z
N MET A 1 -54.06 -39.79 -22.14
CA MET A 1 -54.14 -39.70 -20.67
C MET A 1 -52.83 -40.30 -20.14
N LYS A 2 -51.93 -39.69 -19.37
CA LYS A 2 -51.91 -38.55 -18.45
C LYS A 2 -50.50 -37.92 -18.51
N ARG A 3 -50.47 -36.59 -18.42
CA ARG A 3 -49.29 -35.77 -18.14
C ARG A 3 -48.92 -35.94 -16.67
N ILE A 4 -47.65 -36.16 -16.33
CA ILE A 4 -47.17 -35.93 -14.96
C ILE A 4 -45.89 -35.09 -15.04
N PHE A 5 -46.00 -33.92 -14.43
CA PHE A 5 -45.07 -32.81 -14.41
C PHE A 5 -43.72 -33.18 -13.79
N PHE A 6 -42.64 -32.74 -14.44
CA PHE A 6 -41.35 -32.58 -13.78
C PHE A 6 -41.48 -31.51 -12.69
N LEU A 7 -41.44 -31.92 -11.42
CA LEU A 7 -41.33 -31.01 -10.28
C LEU A 7 -39.93 -30.39 -10.27
N LEU A 8 -39.87 -29.11 -10.63
CA LEU A 8 -38.70 -28.26 -10.45
C LEU A 8 -38.37 -28.16 -8.95
N LEU A 9 -37.24 -28.73 -8.54
CA LEU A 9 -36.56 -28.39 -7.30
C LEU A 9 -36.02 -26.96 -7.44
N ILE A 10 -36.79 -25.96 -7.00
CA ILE A 10 -36.25 -24.62 -6.77
C ILE A 10 -35.52 -24.67 -5.43
N LEU A 11 -34.26 -25.07 -5.48
CA LEU A 11 -33.27 -24.71 -4.46
C LEU A 11 -33.14 -23.19 -4.49
N VAL A 12 -33.90 -22.49 -3.64
CA VAL A 12 -33.61 -21.08 -3.32
C VAL A 12 -32.32 -21.09 -2.50
N GLN A 13 -31.19 -21.18 -3.20
CA GLN A 13 -29.91 -20.78 -2.64
C GLN A 13 -29.98 -19.27 -2.45
N VAL A 14 -30.38 -18.84 -1.26
CA VAL A 14 -30.07 -17.49 -0.79
C VAL A 14 -28.55 -17.46 -0.65
N GLY A 15 -27.87 -17.10 -1.73
CA GLY A 15 -26.47 -16.77 -1.72
C GLY A 15 -26.30 -15.55 -0.83
N PHE A 16 -25.99 -15.76 0.45
CA PHE A 16 -25.29 -14.74 1.22
C PHE A 16 -23.92 -14.59 0.58
N SER A 17 -23.84 -13.78 -0.48
CA SER A 17 -22.59 -13.23 -0.97
C SER A 17 -22.13 -12.21 0.07
N SER A 18 -21.65 -12.70 1.21
CA SER A 18 -20.74 -11.90 2.03
C SER A 18 -19.48 -11.74 1.19
N SER A 19 -19.36 -10.62 0.49
CA SER A 19 -18.06 -10.14 0.05
C SER A 19 -17.21 -10.05 1.32
N ALA A 20 -16.34 -11.04 1.53
CA ALA A 20 -15.41 -11.02 2.64
C ALA A 20 -14.53 -9.78 2.45
N GLU A 21 -14.79 -8.72 3.22
CA GLU A 21 -13.94 -7.55 3.25
C GLU A 21 -12.54 -8.04 3.63
N ALA A 22 -11.55 -7.78 2.76
CA ALA A 22 -10.17 -8.20 3.03
C ALA A 22 -9.77 -7.71 4.42
N GLN A 23 -9.36 -8.64 5.29
CA GLN A 23 -9.07 -8.32 6.69
C GLN A 23 -7.95 -7.27 6.75
N LYS A 24 -8.29 -6.04 7.17
CA LYS A 24 -7.34 -4.93 7.30
C LYS A 24 -6.36 -5.22 8.45
N TYR A 25 -5.09 -4.94 8.23
CA TYR A 25 -4.08 -4.89 9.28
C TYR A 25 -4.35 -3.69 10.19
N LYS A 26 -4.13 -3.86 11.49
CA LYS A 26 -4.30 -2.81 12.48
C LYS A 26 -3.02 -2.64 13.30
N PHE A 27 -2.58 -1.40 13.44
CA PHE A 27 -1.38 -1.03 14.16
C PHE A 27 -1.68 0.05 15.18
N ARG A 28 -0.96 0.03 16.30
CA ARG A 28 -0.77 1.22 17.13
C ARG A 28 0.53 1.89 16.68
N TYR A 29 0.44 3.07 16.07
CA TYR A 29 1.59 3.90 15.80
C TYR A 29 1.83 4.82 16.99
N TYR A 30 3.05 4.84 17.53
CA TYR A 30 3.46 5.69 18.64
C TYR A 30 4.31 6.83 18.07
N PRO A 31 3.74 8.02 17.82
CA PRO A 31 4.44 9.07 17.09
C PRO A 31 5.64 9.62 17.84
N GLU A 32 5.54 9.74 19.17
CA GLU A 32 6.63 10.24 20.03
C GLU A 32 7.84 9.31 20.02
N ALA A 33 7.60 8.00 20.06
CA ALA A 33 8.64 6.97 20.01
C ALA A 33 9.01 6.54 18.58
N ASN A 34 8.33 7.09 17.58
CA ASN A 34 8.42 6.73 16.17
C ASN A 34 8.47 5.22 15.88
N LEU A 35 7.53 4.46 16.43
CA LEU A 35 7.47 3.01 16.26
C LEU A 35 6.04 2.53 16.12
N TYR A 36 5.88 1.30 15.68
CA TYR A 36 4.59 0.66 15.48
C TYR A 36 4.46 -0.55 16.40
N TYR A 37 3.23 -0.90 16.71
CA TYR A 37 2.89 -2.18 17.31
C TYR A 37 1.81 -2.85 16.47
N ASP A 38 2.16 -3.98 15.87
CA ASP A 38 1.21 -4.81 15.13
C ASP A 38 0.33 -5.57 16.12
N ILE A 39 -0.96 -5.27 16.10
CA ILE A 39 -1.93 -5.81 17.04
C ILE A 39 -2.10 -7.33 16.85
N LYS A 40 -1.97 -7.82 15.62
CA LYS A 40 -2.17 -9.23 15.29
C LYS A 40 -0.95 -10.07 15.68
N SER A 41 0.25 -9.64 15.29
CA SER A 41 1.48 -10.38 15.59
C SER A 41 2.04 -10.09 16.99
N ARG A 42 1.53 -9.07 17.69
CA ARG A 42 1.99 -8.61 19.01
C ARG A 42 3.47 -8.23 19.03
N GLN A 43 3.96 -7.67 17.94
CA GLN A 43 5.35 -7.24 17.79
C GLN A 43 5.43 -5.73 17.62
N PHE A 44 6.45 -5.14 18.23
CA PHE A 44 6.92 -3.81 17.90
C PHE A 44 7.69 -3.83 16.59
N ILE A 45 7.52 -2.78 15.79
CA ILE A 45 8.25 -2.54 14.56
C ILE A 45 8.90 -1.17 14.69
N TYR A 46 10.22 -1.10 14.60
CA TYR A 46 10.98 0.12 14.82
C TYR A 46 12.18 0.19 13.88
N ASN A 47 12.68 1.41 13.67
CA ASN A 47 13.88 1.63 12.89
C ASN A 47 15.11 1.50 13.80
N ASP A 48 15.99 0.58 13.48
CA ASP A 48 17.31 0.42 14.09
C ASP A 48 18.36 0.78 13.03
N ASN A 49 18.97 1.96 13.19
CA ASN A 49 20.03 2.48 12.31
C ASN A 49 19.73 2.36 10.81
N GLY A 50 18.53 2.81 10.39
CA GLY A 50 18.08 2.78 9.00
C GLY A 50 17.39 1.49 8.59
N THR A 51 17.40 0.44 9.42
CA THR A 51 16.75 -0.84 9.13
C THR A 51 15.49 -1.01 9.96
N TRP A 52 14.36 -1.33 9.32
CA TRP A 52 13.12 -1.65 10.04
C TRP A 52 13.15 -3.09 10.55
N VAL A 53 13.12 -3.25 11.87
CA VAL A 53 13.18 -4.56 12.55
C VAL A 53 11.90 -4.82 13.35
N ARG A 54 11.68 -6.09 13.71
CA ARG A 54 10.55 -6.54 14.53
C ARG A 54 11.05 -7.11 15.85
N GLY A 55 10.39 -6.79 16.95
CA GLY A 55 10.74 -7.29 18.28
C GLY A 55 9.52 -7.45 19.18
N VAL A 56 9.60 -8.36 20.14
CA VAL A 56 8.54 -8.54 21.16
C VAL A 56 8.62 -7.52 22.29
N ALA A 57 9.73 -6.78 22.37
CA ALA A 57 9.97 -5.73 23.35
C ALA A 57 10.18 -4.38 22.64
N VAL A 58 9.89 -3.30 23.38
CA VAL A 58 10.22 -1.94 22.98
C VAL A 58 11.76 -1.78 22.99
N PRO A 59 12.35 -1.04 22.04
CA PRO A 59 13.80 -0.77 22.05
C PRO A 59 14.22 -0.09 23.36
N SER A 60 15.37 -0.46 23.90
CA SER A 60 15.90 0.14 25.14
C SER A 60 16.20 1.64 25.02
N SER A 61 16.35 2.16 23.81
CA SER A 61 16.51 3.60 23.52
C SER A 61 15.22 4.41 23.70
N VAL A 62 14.05 3.76 23.77
CA VAL A 62 12.77 4.44 23.91
C VAL A 62 12.45 4.67 25.38
N VAL A 63 12.52 5.93 25.80
CA VAL A 63 12.25 6.35 27.18
C VAL A 63 10.74 6.49 27.44
N ARG A 64 9.97 6.90 26.43
CA ARG A 64 8.51 7.11 26.51
C ARG A 64 7.84 6.72 25.21
N LEU A 65 6.74 5.98 25.28
CA LEU A 65 5.94 5.60 24.12
C LEU A 65 5.01 6.72 23.63
N GLY A 66 4.38 7.45 24.55
CA GLY A 66 3.34 8.41 24.23
C GLY A 66 1.99 7.75 23.91
N GLU A 67 1.01 8.57 23.52
CA GLU A 67 -0.31 8.08 23.13
C GLU A 67 -0.29 7.47 21.73
N PRO A 68 -0.85 6.26 21.55
CA PRO A 68 -0.89 5.63 20.25
C PRO A 68 -2.00 6.16 19.37
N VAL A 69 -1.74 5.99 18.09
CA VAL A 69 -2.58 6.37 16.98
C VAL A 69 -2.95 5.09 16.23
N ILE A 70 -4.25 4.79 16.09
CA ILE A 70 -4.70 3.52 15.49
C ILE A 70 -4.73 3.63 13.97
N LEU A 71 -3.81 2.92 13.32
CA LEU A 71 -3.76 2.82 11.87
C LEU A 71 -4.47 1.55 11.41
N SER A 72 -5.44 1.70 10.51
CA SER A 72 -6.03 0.58 9.76
C SER A 72 -5.56 0.62 8.32
N SER A 73 -4.96 -0.46 7.81
CA SER A 73 -4.40 -0.51 6.47
C SER A 73 -4.58 -1.86 5.80
N ASN A 74 -4.66 -1.86 4.47
CA ASN A 74 -4.57 -3.09 3.68
C ASN A 74 -3.11 -3.55 3.49
N ILE A 75 -2.15 -2.74 3.94
CA ILE A 75 -0.71 -2.97 3.78
C ILE A 75 -0.12 -3.50 5.09
N ARG A 76 0.64 -4.58 4.99
CA ARG A 76 1.34 -5.18 6.15
C ARG A 76 2.53 -4.35 6.61
N ASP A 77 3.28 -3.78 5.68
CA ASP A 77 4.52 -3.06 5.96
C ASP A 77 4.31 -1.54 5.90
N ILE A 78 3.29 -1.06 6.62
CA ILE A 78 2.90 0.36 6.68
C ILE A 78 4.02 1.27 7.23
N TYR A 79 4.99 0.69 7.93
CA TYR A 79 6.14 1.39 8.49
C TYR A 79 7.15 1.86 7.45
N TYR A 80 7.11 1.37 6.20
CA TYR A 80 7.90 1.97 5.13
C TYR A 80 7.43 3.39 4.78
N ASP A 81 6.18 3.72 5.10
CA ASP A 81 5.58 5.04 4.90
C ASP A 81 5.73 5.93 6.16
N ASN A 82 6.71 5.63 7.02
CA ASN A 82 6.88 6.28 8.32
C ASN A 82 7.07 7.80 8.26
N HIS A 83 7.80 8.29 7.26
CA HIS A 83 7.94 9.72 7.05
C HIS A 83 6.58 10.40 6.90
N LEU A 84 5.65 9.81 6.15
CA LEU A 84 4.30 10.35 5.98
C LEU A 84 3.48 10.31 7.27
N HIS A 85 3.64 9.27 8.10
CA HIS A 85 2.94 9.22 9.38
C HIS A 85 3.46 10.27 10.34
N ARG A 86 4.77 10.52 10.34
CA ARG A 86 5.38 11.59 11.12
C ARG A 86 4.89 12.96 10.65
N ASP A 87 4.91 13.21 9.35
CA ASP A 87 4.48 14.48 8.77
C ASP A 87 3.00 14.74 9.06
N ALA A 88 2.13 13.74 8.87
CA ALA A 88 0.69 13.85 9.16
C ALA A 88 0.39 14.07 10.65
N TYR A 89 1.20 13.49 11.55
CA TYR A 89 1.08 13.74 12.98
C TYR A 89 1.52 15.17 13.34
N GLN A 90 2.65 15.63 12.77
CA GLN A 90 3.18 16.98 13.02
C GLN A 90 2.28 18.08 12.46
N SER A 91 1.64 17.86 11.31
CA SER A 91 0.72 18.82 10.68
C SER A 91 -0.68 18.83 11.31
N GLY A 92 -0.99 17.87 12.19
CA GLY A 92 -2.35 17.69 12.74
C GLY A 92 -3.38 17.20 11.73
N THR A 93 -2.99 16.80 10.52
CA THR A 93 -3.90 16.31 9.46
C THR A 93 -4.10 14.80 9.52
N TYR A 94 -4.18 14.24 10.72
CA TYR A 94 -4.22 12.79 10.95
C TYR A 94 -5.54 12.14 10.47
N ASP A 95 -5.46 11.15 9.55
CA ASP A 95 -6.57 10.25 9.17
C ASP A 95 -6.29 8.81 9.69
N PRO A 96 -7.18 8.22 10.51
CA PRO A 96 -7.03 6.86 11.05
C PRO A 96 -7.11 5.72 10.02
N TYR A 97 -7.48 6.02 8.77
CA TYR A 97 -7.51 5.07 7.67
C TYR A 97 -6.39 5.39 6.66
N TRP A 98 -5.17 4.89 6.89
CA TRP A 98 -3.98 5.25 6.10
C TRP A 98 -3.39 4.08 5.26
N PRO A 99 -2.99 4.30 3.99
CA PRO A 99 -3.29 5.43 3.10
C PRO A 99 -4.52 5.17 2.21
N LYS A 100 -5.22 6.25 1.85
CA LYS A 100 -6.40 6.23 0.95
C LYS A 100 -6.08 6.39 -0.54
N SER A 101 -4.87 6.77 -0.97
CA SER A 101 -4.60 7.03 -2.41
C SER A 101 -3.11 7.05 -2.77
N ALA A 102 -2.82 7.10 -4.07
CA ALA A 102 -1.46 7.22 -4.62
C ALA A 102 -0.67 8.46 -4.14
N ALA A 103 -1.35 9.46 -3.55
CA ALA A 103 -0.70 10.63 -2.96
C ALA A 103 0.22 10.27 -1.78
N SER A 104 0.01 9.13 -1.13
CA SER A 104 0.86 8.65 -0.03
C SER A 104 2.18 8.03 -0.50
N LEU A 105 2.64 8.35 -1.70
CA LEU A 105 3.86 7.77 -2.28
C LEU A 105 4.92 8.83 -2.61
N GLY A 106 4.67 10.09 -2.23
CA GLY A 106 5.52 11.21 -2.60
C GLY A 106 5.49 11.53 -4.11
N ILE A 107 4.55 10.93 -4.85
CA ILE A 107 4.35 11.15 -6.28
C ILE A 107 3.26 12.20 -6.46
N PRO A 108 3.57 13.40 -6.99
CA PRO A 108 2.55 14.42 -7.18
C PRO A 108 1.50 13.98 -8.20
N GLN A 109 0.24 14.42 -8.03
CA GLN A 109 -0.88 13.99 -8.89
C GLN A 109 -0.63 14.25 -10.39
N GLY A 110 0.01 15.37 -10.74
CA GLY A 110 0.36 15.71 -12.12
C GLY A 110 1.43 14.80 -12.74
N TYR A 111 2.05 13.93 -11.93
CA TYR A 111 3.06 12.98 -12.38
C TYR A 111 2.51 11.57 -12.60
N LEU A 112 1.26 11.31 -12.23
CA LEU A 112 0.62 10.02 -12.49
C LEU A 112 0.34 9.85 -13.99
N PRO A 113 0.53 8.64 -14.56
CA PRO A 113 0.19 8.39 -15.95
C PRO A 113 -1.32 8.51 -16.21
N SER A 114 -1.71 8.76 -17.46
CA SER A 114 -3.11 8.70 -17.87
C SER A 114 -3.59 7.25 -17.94
N THR A 115 -4.90 7.05 -18.09
CA THR A 115 -5.46 5.70 -18.22
C THR A 115 -4.85 4.97 -19.43
N GLY A 116 -4.29 3.78 -19.20
CA GLY A 116 -3.64 2.96 -20.21
C GLY A 116 -2.16 3.27 -20.43
N GLU A 117 -1.62 4.30 -19.76
CA GLU A 117 -0.21 4.68 -19.82
C GLU A 117 0.55 4.21 -18.58
N CYS A 118 1.87 4.14 -18.72
CA CYS A 118 2.79 3.83 -17.64
C CYS A 118 3.83 4.93 -17.45
N ARG A 119 4.42 4.96 -16.25
CA ARG A 119 5.54 5.84 -15.95
C ARG A 119 6.58 5.12 -15.11
N LEU A 120 7.85 5.28 -15.46
CA LEU A 120 8.96 4.95 -14.56
C LEU A 120 9.11 6.05 -13.51
N TRP A 121 9.19 5.65 -12.25
CA TRP A 121 9.40 6.54 -11.12
C TRP A 121 10.62 6.12 -10.31
N PHE A 122 11.53 7.04 -10.05
CA PHE A 122 12.70 6.81 -9.23
C PHE A 122 12.56 7.58 -7.92
N PRO A 123 12.35 6.91 -6.78
CA PRO A 123 12.16 7.60 -5.49
C PRO A 123 13.31 8.53 -5.11
N ASP A 124 14.52 8.22 -5.59
CA ASP A 124 15.75 8.93 -5.24
C ASP A 124 16.09 10.05 -6.26
N ARG A 125 15.21 10.34 -7.23
CA ARG A 125 15.40 11.42 -8.23
C ARG A 125 14.52 12.66 -7.95
N PRO A 126 15.05 13.87 -8.15
CA PRO A 126 14.25 15.09 -8.25
C PRO A 126 13.16 15.02 -9.32
N TYR A 127 12.08 15.80 -9.16
CA TYR A 127 10.90 15.76 -10.03
C TYR A 127 11.18 16.10 -11.49
N ASP A 128 12.09 17.04 -11.75
CA ASP A 128 12.55 17.46 -13.08
C ASP A 128 13.47 16.43 -13.76
N GLN A 129 13.92 15.43 -13.02
CA GLN A 129 14.76 14.33 -13.52
C GLN A 129 13.98 13.00 -13.62
N GLN A 130 12.69 13.02 -13.34
CA GLN A 130 11.83 11.85 -13.52
C GLN A 130 11.59 11.61 -15.01
N PRO A 131 11.64 10.35 -15.48
CA PRO A 131 11.28 10.02 -16.86
C PRO A 131 9.86 10.48 -17.21
N GLU A 132 9.64 10.71 -18.51
CA GLU A 132 8.32 10.99 -19.04
C GLU A 132 7.40 9.77 -18.96
N ILE A 133 6.10 10.02 -19.16
CA ILE A 133 5.08 8.98 -19.33
C ILE A 133 5.32 8.27 -20.66
N GLY A 134 5.04 6.98 -20.73
CA GLY A 134 5.21 6.19 -21.95
C GLY A 134 4.32 4.96 -22.01
N ASP A 135 4.50 4.20 -23.09
CA ASP A 135 3.81 2.93 -23.31
C ASP A 135 4.21 1.89 -22.24
N CYS A 136 3.21 1.15 -21.74
CA CYS A 136 3.41 0.16 -20.70
C CYS A 136 4.26 -1.04 -21.15
N GLY A 137 4.14 -1.47 -22.40
CA GLY A 137 4.97 -2.54 -22.94
C GLY A 137 6.42 -2.11 -23.07
N ALA A 138 6.66 -0.91 -23.61
CA ALA A 138 8.00 -0.34 -23.73
C ALA A 138 8.68 -0.19 -22.35
N ILE A 139 7.98 0.36 -21.37
CA ILE A 139 8.49 0.54 -20.00
C ILE A 139 8.72 -0.81 -19.32
N GLY A 140 7.77 -1.75 -19.41
CA GLY A 140 7.84 -3.03 -18.71
C GLY A 140 8.97 -3.96 -19.18
N ASN A 141 9.41 -3.84 -20.42
CA ASN A 141 10.42 -4.73 -21.00
C ASN A 141 11.83 -4.52 -20.42
N ASN A 142 12.17 -3.32 -19.95
CA ASN A 142 13.52 -2.97 -19.49
C ASN A 142 13.47 -2.05 -18.27
N VAL A 143 12.94 -2.55 -17.15
CA VAL A 143 12.83 -1.74 -15.93
C VAL A 143 14.15 -1.74 -15.16
N PRO A 144 14.79 -0.57 -14.95
CA PRO A 144 16.06 -0.49 -14.23
C PRO A 144 15.92 -0.80 -12.74
N ALA A 145 17.00 -1.25 -12.12
CA ALA A 145 17.08 -1.42 -10.68
C ALA A 145 16.74 -0.13 -9.93
N GLY A 146 15.96 -0.27 -8.86
CA GLY A 146 15.50 0.83 -8.01
C GLY A 146 14.32 1.63 -8.56
N ALA A 147 13.88 1.36 -9.79
CA ALA A 147 12.71 2.02 -10.36
C ALA A 147 11.39 1.41 -9.85
N TRP A 148 10.33 2.21 -9.90
CA TRP A 148 8.96 1.76 -9.81
C TRP A 148 8.28 1.95 -11.17
N VAL A 149 7.36 1.05 -11.52
CA VAL A 149 6.44 1.24 -12.65
C VAL A 149 5.09 1.64 -12.09
N LEU A 150 4.61 2.81 -12.49
CA LEU A 150 3.26 3.30 -12.23
C LEU A 150 2.40 2.93 -13.44
N GLU A 151 1.32 2.19 -13.25
CA GLU A 151 0.36 1.85 -14.30
C GLU A 151 -1.02 2.34 -13.90
N ARG A 152 -1.63 3.23 -14.68
CA ARG A 152 -3.02 3.63 -14.45
C ARG A 152 -3.96 2.79 -15.30
N ARG A 153 -4.40 1.67 -14.74
CA ARG A 153 -5.33 0.72 -15.40
C ARG A 153 -6.64 1.37 -15.82
N ASN A 154 -7.18 2.26 -15.00
CA ASN A 154 -8.38 3.03 -15.28
C ASN A 154 -8.43 4.31 -14.45
N ARG A 155 -9.48 5.12 -14.63
CA ARG A 155 -9.63 6.42 -13.94
C ARG A 155 -9.46 6.33 -12.43
N ASN A 156 -9.83 5.21 -11.81
CA ASN A 156 -9.86 5.06 -10.35
C ASN A 156 -8.82 4.07 -9.83
N LYS A 157 -7.97 3.48 -10.68
CA LYS A 157 -7.05 2.40 -10.27
C LYS A 157 -5.63 2.66 -10.75
N LEU A 158 -4.71 2.73 -9.80
CA LEU A 158 -3.26 2.80 -10.03
C LEU A 158 -2.60 1.52 -9.49
N ILE A 159 -1.78 0.88 -10.31
CA ILE A 159 -0.93 -0.25 -9.92
C ILE A 159 0.50 0.28 -9.86
N ILE A 160 1.24 -0.13 -8.84
CA ILE A 160 2.65 0.23 -8.70
C ILE A 160 3.46 -1.02 -8.44
N GLU A 161 4.39 -1.28 -9.34
CA GLU A 161 5.36 -2.36 -9.22
C GLU A 161 6.69 -1.76 -8.78
N LYS A 162 7.21 -2.18 -7.63
CA LYS A 162 8.51 -1.72 -7.12
C LYS A 162 9.56 -2.76 -7.45
N TYR A 163 10.62 -2.33 -8.13
CA TYR A 163 11.69 -3.22 -8.55
C TYR A 163 12.85 -3.24 -7.56
N SER A 164 13.65 -4.30 -7.63
CA SER A 164 14.84 -4.50 -6.80
C SER A 164 15.83 -3.35 -6.99
N ARG A 165 16.41 -2.86 -5.89
CA ARG A 165 17.49 -1.86 -5.93
C ARG A 165 18.81 -2.40 -6.50
N THR A 166 18.95 -3.72 -6.65
CA THR A 166 20.21 -4.36 -7.04
C THR A 166 20.13 -5.21 -8.31
N LYS A 167 18.93 -5.39 -8.89
CA LYS A 167 18.73 -6.25 -10.05
C LYS A 167 17.62 -5.72 -10.95
N ASP A 168 17.97 -5.42 -12.20
CA ASP A 168 17.04 -4.97 -13.23
C ASP A 168 15.93 -6.01 -13.47
N GLY A 169 14.72 -5.52 -13.76
CA GLY A 169 13.56 -6.35 -14.08
C GLY A 169 13.01 -7.20 -12.92
N MET A 170 13.63 -7.22 -11.74
CA MET A 170 13.16 -8.02 -10.61
C MET A 170 12.13 -7.26 -9.77
N VAL A 171 10.85 -7.58 -9.94
CA VAL A 171 9.78 -7.06 -9.08
C VAL A 171 9.94 -7.57 -7.65
N LYS A 172 9.89 -6.66 -6.67
CA LYS A 172 9.92 -6.97 -5.24
C LYS A 172 8.56 -6.83 -4.57
N GLU A 173 7.72 -5.93 -5.08
CA GLU A 173 6.43 -5.63 -4.50
C GLU A 173 5.48 -5.10 -5.58
N VAL A 174 4.20 -5.51 -5.53
CA VAL A 174 3.14 -4.95 -6.36
C VAL A 174 2.05 -4.41 -5.44
N ARG A 175 1.64 -3.16 -5.65
CA ARG A 175 0.60 -2.48 -4.87
C ARG A 175 -0.50 -1.95 -5.77
N HIS A 176 -1.73 -2.02 -5.28
CA HIS A 176 -2.93 -1.58 -5.97
C HIS A 176 -3.58 -0.46 -5.16
N TYR A 177 -3.80 0.68 -5.78
CA TYR A 177 -4.38 1.87 -5.16
C TYR A 177 -5.67 2.27 -5.87
N ASN A 178 -6.62 2.75 -5.08
CA ASN A 178 -7.77 3.48 -5.60
C ASN A 178 -7.43 4.96 -5.62
N LEU A 179 -7.79 5.66 -6.71
CA LEU A 179 -7.59 7.10 -6.89
C LEU A 179 -8.83 7.92 -6.51
N ASN A 180 -9.75 7.31 -5.74
CA ASN A 180 -11.04 7.88 -5.32
C ASN A 180 -10.88 9.17 -4.53
#